data_AF-A0AAU4RWB2-F1
#
_entry.id   AF-A0AAU4RWB2-F1
#
_cell.length_a   1.000
_cell.length_b   1.000
_cell.length_c   1.000
_cell.angle_alpha   90.00
_cell.angle_beta   90.00
_cell.angle_gamma   90.00
#
_symmetry.space_group_name_H-M   'P 1'
#
loop_
_entity.id
_entity.type
_entity.pdbx_description
1 polymer ?
#
loop_
_entity_poly.entity_id
_entity_poly.type
_entity_poly.pdbx_seq_one_letter_code
_entity_poly.pdbx_strand_id
1 'polypeptide(L)'
;MTLSPVVDTALLARLSREAVPTGEYFRTRTPVGSLPLTPQQQRTNFEVLATVSSRPQTAPDHDLTPIRCLTVRPPWSDLIALEDDQVAKRIENRVWSTRWRGTLLIHAGSEVDLRALALDAVRETLDGAYELVRGAVVAVADLAGIHADDGECTRWSQQGCFHWELARVQRLTTPVPARGSQRLWKPTPNLLRRITDANPHLSGRLADTNAGAGA
;
A
#
# COMPACT_ATOMS: atom_id res chain seq x y z
N MET A 1 -6.57 40.83 14.04
CA MET A 1 -7.81 41.10 13.26
C MET A 1 -7.34 41.62 11.91
N THR A 2 -7.56 41.01 10.75
CA THR A 2 -8.62 40.11 10.27
C THR A 2 -8.09 39.33 9.05
N LEU A 3 -8.54 38.08 8.92
CA LEU A 3 -8.41 37.24 7.73
C LEU A 3 -9.22 37.82 6.55
N SER A 4 -8.79 37.56 5.32
CA SER A 4 -9.70 37.06 4.29
C SER A 4 -8.94 36.39 3.12
N PRO A 5 -9.11 35.08 2.91
CA PRO A 5 -8.82 34.40 1.65
C PRO A 5 -10.13 34.15 0.90
N VAL A 6 -10.19 34.47 -0.39
CA VAL A 6 -11.15 33.82 -1.29
C VAL A 6 -10.42 33.50 -2.59
N VAL A 7 -10.09 32.21 -2.73
CA VAL A 7 -9.74 31.61 -4.02
C VAL A 7 -11.04 31.51 -4.81
N ASP A 8 -11.03 32.13 -5.99
CA ASP A 8 -12.18 32.31 -6.87
C ASP A 8 -12.68 30.96 -7.42
N THR A 9 -13.77 30.48 -6.84
CA THR A 9 -14.44 29.20 -7.17
C THR A 9 -15.05 29.19 -8.58
N ALA A 10 -15.16 30.34 -9.25
CA ALA A 10 -15.70 30.43 -10.61
C ALA A 10 -14.75 29.83 -11.66
N LEU A 11 -13.43 29.88 -11.43
CA LEU A 11 -12.44 29.31 -12.36
C LEU A 11 -12.53 27.77 -12.39
N LEU A 12 -12.78 27.14 -11.24
CA LEU A 12 -12.87 25.69 -11.09
C LEU A 12 -14.14 25.13 -11.76
N ALA A 13 -15.25 25.87 -11.72
CA ALA A 13 -16.52 25.45 -12.30
C ALA A 13 -16.56 25.55 -13.84
N ARG A 14 -15.70 26.37 -14.44
CA ARG A 14 -15.62 26.53 -15.90
C ARG A 14 -14.77 25.45 -16.56
N LEU A 15 -13.77 24.93 -15.86
CA LEU A 15 -12.90 23.84 -16.35
C LEU A 15 -13.59 22.46 -16.38
N SER A 16 -14.75 22.29 -15.72
CA SER A 16 -15.41 20.99 -15.62
C SER A 16 -16.41 20.66 -16.73
N ARG A 17 -16.61 21.52 -17.74
CA ARG A 17 -17.67 21.33 -18.75
C ARG A 17 -17.24 21.22 -20.22
N GLU A 18 -15.96 21.27 -20.55
CA GLU A 18 -15.51 21.25 -21.96
C GLU A 18 -14.36 20.26 -22.29
N ALA A 19 -14.11 19.25 -21.47
CA ALA A 19 -13.11 18.23 -21.80
C ALA A 19 -13.74 17.02 -22.51
N VAL A 20 -13.82 17.10 -23.84
CA VAL A 20 -13.96 15.94 -24.75
C VAL A 20 -12.68 15.09 -24.63
N PRO A 21 -12.74 13.74 -24.61
CA PRO A 21 -11.60 12.91 -24.25
C PRO A 21 -10.62 12.78 -25.42
N THR A 22 -9.54 13.55 -25.37
CA THR A 22 -8.29 13.23 -26.08
C THR A 22 -7.32 12.66 -25.04
N GLY A 23 -6.80 11.47 -25.32
CA GLY A 23 -6.06 10.61 -24.38
C GLY A 23 -4.70 11.13 -23.90
N GLU A 24 -4.64 12.29 -23.25
CA GLU A 24 -3.48 12.79 -22.51
C GLU A 24 -3.85 13.12 -21.06
N TYR A 25 -3.91 12.10 -20.20
CA TYR A 25 -3.99 12.32 -18.75
C TYR A 25 -2.59 12.36 -18.13
N PHE A 26 -2.19 13.59 -17.76
CA PHE A 26 -1.28 13.99 -16.68
C PHE A 26 0.12 13.37 -16.63
N ARG A 27 1.02 13.90 -17.46
CA ARG A 27 2.40 14.17 -17.01
C ARG A 27 2.42 15.51 -16.30
N THR A 28 2.24 15.55 -14.98
CA THR A 28 2.74 16.70 -14.23
C THR A 28 4.26 16.64 -14.28
N ARG A 29 4.87 17.62 -14.96
CA ARG A 29 6.32 17.86 -14.82
C ARG A 29 6.57 18.12 -13.33
N THR A 30 7.20 17.19 -12.63
CA THR A 30 7.94 17.55 -11.43
C THR A 30 9.01 18.54 -11.89
N PRO A 31 9.02 19.79 -11.40
CA PRO A 31 10.09 20.72 -11.73
C PRO A 31 11.43 20.08 -11.34
N VAL A 32 12.41 20.16 -12.23
CA VAL A 32 13.78 19.77 -11.91
C VAL A 32 14.24 20.65 -10.74
N GLY A 33 14.56 20.05 -9.60
CA GLY A 33 14.99 20.75 -8.38
C GLY A 33 14.00 20.78 -7.22
N SER A 34 12.83 20.15 -7.33
CA SER A 34 11.91 20.04 -6.18
C SER A 34 12.43 19.03 -5.15
N LEU A 35 12.87 19.53 -3.99
CA LEU A 35 13.24 18.73 -2.83
C LEU A 35 12.05 17.87 -2.34
N PRO A 36 12.32 16.70 -1.73
CA PRO A 36 11.28 15.90 -1.11
C PRO A 36 10.52 16.71 -0.05
N LEU A 37 9.23 16.39 0.14
CA LEU A 37 8.40 17.04 1.14
C LEU A 37 8.98 16.80 2.53
N THR A 38 9.15 17.87 3.29
CA THR A 38 9.54 17.79 4.70
C THR A 38 8.46 17.06 5.53
N PRO A 39 8.81 16.48 6.68
CA PRO A 39 7.84 15.85 7.59
C PRO A 39 6.66 16.75 7.98
N GLN A 40 6.88 18.06 8.05
CA GLN A 40 5.83 19.05 8.32
C GLN A 40 4.89 19.21 7.12
N GLN A 41 5.42 19.28 5.89
CA GLN A 41 4.61 19.34 4.68
C GLN A 41 3.82 18.05 4.44
N GLN A 42 4.36 16.89 4.80
CA GLN A 42 3.63 15.63 4.78
C GLN A 42 2.43 15.65 5.75
N ARG A 43 2.61 16.16 6.98
CA ARG A 43 1.51 16.33 7.94
C ARG A 43 0.43 17.28 7.42
N THR A 44 0.82 18.42 6.85
CA THR A 44 -0.14 19.37 6.26
C THR A 44 -0.90 18.73 5.10
N ASN A 45 -0.22 17.99 4.22
CA ASN A 45 -0.88 17.25 3.13
C ASN A 45 -1.86 16.20 3.67
N PHE A 46 -1.51 15.51 4.76
CA PHE A 46 -2.39 14.57 5.43
C PHE A 46 -3.65 15.25 5.98
N GLU A 47 -3.50 16.40 6.66
CA GLU A 47 -4.63 17.17 7.20
C GLU A 47 -5.56 17.67 6.09
N VAL A 48 -4.99 18.16 4.97
CA VAL A 48 -5.75 18.58 3.79
C VAL A 48 -6.49 17.40 3.16
N LEU A 49 -5.83 16.26 2.95
CA LEU A 49 -6.46 15.04 2.40
C LEU A 49 -7.54 14.47 3.32
N ALA A 50 -7.34 14.55 4.64
CA ALA A 50 -8.33 14.15 5.63
C ALA A 50 -9.56 15.07 5.60
N THR A 51 -9.39 16.36 5.33
CA THR A 51 -10.47 17.35 5.27
C THR A 51 -11.31 17.23 3.98
N VAL A 52 -10.67 16.85 2.86
CA VAL A 52 -11.36 16.66 1.57
C VAL A 52 -12.07 15.31 1.49
N SER A 53 -11.62 14.30 2.25
CA SER A 53 -12.29 13.01 2.37
C SER A 53 -13.42 13.10 3.41
N SER A 54 -14.58 13.59 3.00
CA SER A 54 -15.81 13.68 3.82
C SER A 54 -16.47 12.32 4.08
N ARG A 55 -15.68 11.29 4.39
CA ARG A 55 -16.16 10.12 5.14
C ARG A 55 -15.89 10.35 6.61
N PRO A 56 -16.86 10.13 7.51
CA PRO A 56 -16.61 10.24 8.94
C PRO A 56 -15.40 9.40 9.33
N GLN A 57 -14.36 10.03 9.89
CA GLN A 57 -13.44 9.35 10.79
C GLN A 57 -14.23 9.00 12.05
N THR A 58 -15.03 7.94 12.00
CA THR A 58 -15.71 7.44 13.18
C THR A 58 -14.83 6.44 13.92
N ALA A 59 -14.57 6.81 15.17
CA ALA A 59 -14.22 6.02 16.34
C ALA A 59 -12.72 5.72 16.60
N PRO A 60 -12.32 5.67 17.88
CA PRO A 60 -11.08 5.04 18.33
C PRO A 60 -11.00 3.60 17.81
N ASP A 61 -9.77 3.13 17.66
CA ASP A 61 -9.36 1.82 17.14
C ASP A 61 -9.97 0.65 17.93
N HIS A 62 -11.26 0.38 17.73
CA HIS A 62 -11.96 -0.82 18.19
C HIS A 62 -12.04 -1.90 17.10
N ASP A 63 -11.33 -1.68 15.99
CA ASP A 63 -11.27 -2.67 14.92
C ASP A 63 -10.21 -3.72 15.23
N LEU A 64 -10.56 -4.60 16.18
CA LEU A 64 -9.81 -5.77 16.65
C LEU A 64 -9.59 -6.83 15.55
N THR A 65 -9.98 -6.57 14.29
CA THR A 65 -9.74 -7.55 13.22
C THR A 65 -8.22 -7.77 13.11
N PRO A 66 -7.73 -8.96 13.48
CA PRO A 66 -6.31 -9.19 13.70
C PRO A 66 -5.59 -9.44 12.35
N ILE A 67 -6.39 -9.66 11.30
CA ILE A 67 -5.96 -9.82 9.93
C ILE A 67 -6.53 -8.70 9.06
N ARG A 68 -5.66 -7.97 8.38
CA ARG A 68 -6.04 -7.05 7.29
C ARG A 68 -5.35 -7.47 6.01
N CYS A 69 -5.71 -6.84 4.91
CA CYS A 69 -5.06 -7.02 3.62
C CYS A 69 -4.70 -5.66 3.03
N LEU A 70 -3.59 -5.63 2.29
CA LEU A 70 -3.12 -4.47 1.56
C LEU A 70 -2.92 -4.85 0.09
N THR A 71 -3.57 -4.12 -0.81
CA THR A 71 -3.29 -4.23 -2.24
C THR A 71 -2.03 -3.44 -2.58
N VAL A 72 -1.07 -4.13 -3.18
CA VAL A 72 0.23 -3.61 -3.63
C VAL A 72 0.37 -3.91 -5.12
N ARG A 73 0.87 -2.94 -5.88
CA ARG A 73 1.01 -3.08 -7.33
C ARG A 73 2.21 -3.98 -7.68
N PRO A 74 2.08 -5.03 -8.50
CA PRO A 74 3.24 -5.75 -9.03
C PRO A 74 4.17 -4.80 -9.79
N PRO A 75 5.50 -4.99 -9.75
CA PRO A 75 6.22 -6.11 -9.16
C PRO A 75 6.46 -5.99 -7.64
N TRP A 76 6.05 -4.87 -7.01
CA TRP A 76 6.33 -4.62 -5.59
C TRP A 76 5.72 -5.68 -4.67
N SER A 77 4.53 -6.19 -4.98
CA SER A 77 3.90 -7.31 -4.26
C SER A 77 4.76 -8.57 -4.28
N ASP A 78 5.37 -8.87 -5.41
CA ASP A 78 6.18 -10.06 -5.66
C ASP A 78 7.53 -9.93 -4.95
N LEU A 79 8.14 -8.74 -4.99
CA LEU A 79 9.34 -8.41 -4.23
C LEU A 79 9.13 -8.52 -2.72
N ILE A 80 7.95 -8.13 -2.22
CA ILE A 80 7.58 -8.37 -0.81
C ILE A 80 7.48 -9.87 -0.55
N ALA A 81 6.88 -10.63 -1.45
CA ALA A 81 6.64 -12.07 -1.27
C ALA A 81 7.90 -12.96 -1.41
N LEU A 82 9.06 -12.41 -1.76
CA LEU A 82 10.31 -13.16 -1.79
C LEU A 82 10.72 -13.62 -0.38
N GLU A 83 11.25 -14.84 -0.29
CA GLU A 83 11.71 -15.44 0.96
C GLU A 83 13.13 -14.98 1.35
N ASP A 84 13.97 -14.66 0.35
CA ASP A 84 15.34 -14.17 0.59
C ASP A 84 15.32 -12.71 1.09
N ASP A 85 15.56 -12.54 2.39
CA ASP A 85 15.60 -11.25 3.08
C ASP A 85 16.69 -10.29 2.55
N GLN A 86 17.72 -10.78 1.83
CA GLN A 86 18.77 -9.91 1.28
C GLN A 86 18.27 -9.08 0.09
N VAL A 87 17.30 -9.60 -0.66
CA VAL A 87 16.77 -8.96 -1.87
C VAL A 87 15.33 -8.48 -1.72
N ALA A 88 14.57 -9.10 -0.81
CA ALA A 88 13.15 -8.84 -0.65
C ALA A 88 12.82 -7.42 -0.17
N LYS A 89 11.63 -6.95 -0.54
CA LYS A 89 11.11 -5.65 -0.12
C LYS A 89 10.37 -5.78 1.21
N ARG A 90 11.07 -5.56 2.34
CA ARG A 90 10.47 -5.58 3.70
C ARG A 90 9.90 -4.23 4.15
N ILE A 91 10.14 -3.17 3.38
CA ILE A 91 9.54 -1.85 3.59
C ILE A 91 8.48 -1.60 2.54
N GLU A 92 7.25 -1.32 2.94
CA GLU A 92 6.19 -0.83 2.04
C GLU A 92 6.05 0.70 2.17
N ASN A 93 6.03 1.41 1.04
CA ASN A 93 6.02 2.87 1.01
C ASN A 93 4.59 3.38 0.89
N ARG A 94 4.14 4.24 1.82
CA ARG A 94 2.80 4.85 1.77
C ARG A 94 2.84 6.31 2.14
N VAL A 95 2.05 7.13 1.43
CA VAL A 95 1.83 8.54 1.76
C VAL A 95 0.93 8.75 2.99
N TRP A 96 0.51 7.68 3.65
CA TRP A 96 -0.36 7.69 4.81
C TRP A 96 0.09 6.63 5.82
N SER A 97 -0.28 6.83 7.09
CA SER A 97 0.07 5.95 8.20
C SER A 97 -1.19 5.38 8.88
N THR A 98 -1.00 4.38 9.73
CA THR A 98 -2.04 3.76 10.55
C THR A 98 -1.48 3.37 11.92
N ARG A 99 -2.35 3.31 12.93
CA ARG A 99 -2.01 2.79 14.26
C ARG A 99 -2.13 1.26 14.34
N TRP A 100 -2.87 0.65 13.43
CA TRP A 100 -3.10 -0.80 13.44
C TRP A 100 -1.80 -1.58 13.17
N ARG A 101 -1.61 -2.67 13.92
CA ARG A 101 -0.51 -3.64 13.78
C ARG A 101 -1.12 -5.04 13.87
N GLY A 102 -0.59 -5.99 13.12
CA GLY A 102 -1.14 -7.34 13.07
C GLY A 102 -0.79 -8.08 11.78
N THR A 103 -1.47 -9.20 11.55
CA THR A 103 -1.24 -10.01 10.35
C THR A 103 -1.80 -9.32 9.11
N LEU A 104 -0.94 -9.12 8.13
CA LEU A 104 -1.23 -8.43 6.89
C LEU A 104 -1.11 -9.40 5.71
N LEU A 105 -2.23 -9.63 5.02
CA LEU A 105 -2.20 -10.27 3.71
C LEU A 105 -1.69 -9.27 2.66
N ILE A 106 -0.82 -9.74 1.77
CA ILE A 106 -0.31 -8.96 0.64
C ILE A 106 -1.06 -9.42 -0.61
N HIS A 107 -1.86 -8.53 -1.18
CA HIS A 107 -2.58 -8.75 -2.42
C HIS A 107 -1.86 -8.08 -3.58
N ALA A 108 -1.50 -8.86 -4.60
CA ALA A 108 -1.01 -8.36 -5.87
C ALA A 108 -2.16 -7.73 -6.65
N GLY A 109 -2.05 -6.43 -6.91
CA GLY A 109 -2.99 -5.69 -7.75
C GLY A 109 -3.09 -6.25 -9.18
N SER A 110 -4.14 -5.87 -9.90
CA SER A 110 -4.36 -6.32 -11.28
C SER A 110 -3.49 -5.59 -12.31
N GLU A 111 -3.09 -4.35 -12.01
CA GLU A 111 -2.26 -3.52 -12.89
C GLU A 111 -0.80 -3.62 -12.48
N VAL A 112 0.11 -3.64 -13.45
CA VAL A 112 1.56 -3.69 -13.19
C VAL A 112 2.16 -2.29 -13.26
N ASP A 113 3.08 -2.01 -12.35
CA ASP A 113 3.98 -0.87 -12.40
C ASP A 113 5.07 -1.08 -13.46
N LEU A 114 4.77 -0.73 -14.71
CA LEU A 114 5.73 -0.86 -15.80
C LEU A 114 7.01 -0.04 -15.59
N ARG A 115 6.95 1.05 -14.80
CA ARG A 115 8.14 1.86 -14.48
C ARG A 115 9.03 1.15 -13.48
N ALA A 116 8.45 0.45 -12.50
CA ALA A 116 9.21 -0.34 -11.54
C ALA A 116 9.99 -1.47 -12.22
N LEU A 117 9.43 -2.09 -13.27
CA LEU A 117 10.13 -3.13 -14.04
C LEU A 117 11.36 -2.63 -14.79
N ALA A 118 11.46 -1.33 -15.03
CA ALA A 118 12.63 -0.72 -15.67
C ALA A 118 13.76 -0.39 -14.67
N LEU A 119 13.52 -0.50 -13.36
CA LEU A 119 14.52 -0.24 -12.34
C LEU A 119 15.53 -1.40 -12.28
N ASP A 120 16.82 -1.08 -12.30
CA ASP A 120 17.89 -2.09 -12.27
C ASP A 120 17.79 -3.00 -11.05
N ALA A 121 17.57 -2.43 -9.85
CA ALA A 121 17.37 -3.21 -8.62
C ALA A 121 16.22 -4.23 -8.71
N VAL A 122 15.15 -3.91 -9.47
CA VAL A 122 14.03 -4.82 -9.69
C VAL A 122 14.43 -5.92 -10.68
N ARG A 123 15.10 -5.57 -11.78
CA ARG A 123 15.55 -6.53 -12.81
C ARG A 123 16.62 -7.49 -12.32
N GLU A 124 17.47 -7.04 -11.40
CA GLU A 124 18.46 -7.87 -10.70
C GLU A 124 17.79 -8.89 -9.77
N THR A 125 16.62 -8.55 -9.24
CA THR A 125 15.92 -9.37 -8.23
C THR A 125 14.88 -10.31 -8.87
N LEU A 126 14.14 -9.79 -9.86
CA LEU A 126 13.17 -10.52 -10.65
C LEU A 126 13.68 -10.49 -12.09
N ASP A 127 14.23 -11.60 -12.54
CA ASP A 127 14.73 -11.70 -13.91
C ASP A 127 13.59 -11.62 -14.95
N GLY A 128 13.96 -11.53 -16.22
CA GLY A 128 13.00 -11.40 -17.32
C GLY A 128 12.08 -12.60 -17.54
N ALA A 129 12.37 -13.75 -16.91
CA ALA A 129 11.54 -14.95 -16.99
C ALA A 129 10.55 -15.04 -15.82
N TYR A 130 10.65 -14.17 -14.80
CA TYR A 130 9.75 -14.18 -13.67
C TYR A 130 8.31 -13.82 -14.06
N GLU A 131 7.37 -14.72 -13.79
CA GLU A 131 5.95 -14.50 -14.01
C GLU A 131 5.31 -13.76 -12.83
N LEU A 132 4.94 -12.50 -13.05
CA LEU A 132 4.27 -11.68 -12.04
C LEU A 132 2.88 -12.20 -11.69
N VAL A 133 2.60 -12.32 -10.40
CA VAL A 133 1.24 -12.61 -9.94
C VAL A 133 0.38 -11.35 -10.00
N ARG A 134 -0.89 -11.50 -10.39
CA ARG A 134 -1.87 -10.39 -10.46
C ARG A 134 -3.22 -10.81 -9.91
N GLY A 135 -3.91 -9.89 -9.25
CA GLY A 135 -5.28 -10.10 -8.77
C GLY A 135 -5.41 -11.19 -7.69
N ALA A 136 -4.35 -11.50 -6.96
CA ALA A 136 -4.33 -12.59 -5.99
C ALA A 136 -3.57 -12.21 -4.72
N VAL A 137 -3.90 -12.86 -3.60
CA VAL A 137 -3.07 -12.82 -2.39
C VAL A 137 -1.82 -13.65 -2.65
N VAL A 138 -0.65 -13.09 -2.34
CA VAL A 138 0.66 -13.65 -2.66
C VAL A 138 1.54 -13.92 -1.44
N ALA A 139 1.30 -13.21 -0.33
CA ALA A 139 2.03 -13.44 0.90
C ALA A 139 1.19 -13.08 2.14
N VAL A 140 1.67 -13.56 3.29
CA VAL A 140 1.25 -13.12 4.62
C VAL A 140 2.46 -12.50 5.31
N ALA A 141 2.28 -11.34 5.93
CA ALA A 141 3.29 -10.61 6.67
C ALA A 141 2.72 -10.15 8.01
N ASP A 142 3.58 -9.65 8.89
CA ASP A 142 3.16 -8.88 10.06
C ASP A 142 3.53 -7.43 9.82
N LEU A 143 2.58 -6.50 10.01
CA LEU A 143 2.91 -5.09 10.10
C LEU A 143 3.46 -4.82 11.50
N ALA A 144 4.79 -4.80 11.62
CA ALA A 144 5.49 -4.69 12.90
C ALA A 144 5.70 -3.24 13.34
N GLY A 145 5.99 -2.37 12.38
CA GLY A 145 6.39 -0.98 12.62
C GLY A 145 5.94 -0.06 11.50
N ILE A 146 5.87 1.23 11.81
CA ILE A 146 5.80 2.29 10.80
C ILE A 146 6.62 3.46 11.33
N HIS A 147 7.55 3.96 10.52
CA HIS A 147 8.25 5.20 10.80
C HIS A 147 8.04 6.21 9.67
N ALA A 148 8.28 7.49 9.99
CA ALA A 148 8.33 8.54 8.99
C ALA A 148 9.62 8.42 8.17
N ASP A 149 9.64 9.07 7.01
CA ASP A 149 10.84 9.16 6.18
C ASP A 149 12.03 9.67 6.99
N ASP A 150 13.08 8.86 7.05
CA ASP A 150 14.35 9.09 7.74
C ASP A 150 15.54 9.10 6.77
N GLY A 151 15.29 9.09 5.45
CA GLY A 151 16.33 9.27 4.43
C GLY A 151 16.97 8.00 3.85
N GLU A 152 16.22 6.90 3.73
CA GLU A 152 16.57 5.59 3.11
C GLU A 152 16.96 4.46 4.07
N CYS A 153 16.03 4.05 4.95
CA CYS A 153 16.21 2.89 5.83
C CYS A 153 16.48 1.55 5.09
N THR A 154 16.14 1.44 3.81
CA THR A 154 16.50 0.33 2.92
C THR A 154 16.67 0.81 1.48
N ARG A 155 17.26 -0.02 0.60
CA ARG A 155 17.31 0.25 -0.85
C ARG A 155 15.94 0.42 -1.52
N TRP A 156 14.87 0.01 -0.84
CA TRP A 156 13.50 0.07 -1.33
C TRP A 156 12.68 1.23 -0.76
N SER A 157 13.30 2.05 0.08
CA SER A 157 12.66 3.19 0.73
C SER A 157 12.42 4.31 -0.27
N GLN A 158 11.29 5.00 -0.12
CA GLN A 158 10.93 6.11 -1.00
C GLN A 158 10.81 7.38 -0.19
N GLN A 159 11.65 8.36 -0.53
CA GLN A 159 11.61 9.69 0.09
C GLN A 159 10.20 10.28 0.02
N GLY A 160 9.80 10.96 1.10
CA GLY A 160 8.48 11.53 1.23
C GLY A 160 7.37 10.53 1.59
N CYS A 161 7.68 9.26 1.90
CA CYS A 161 6.70 8.26 2.35
C CYS A 161 6.89 7.84 3.82
N PHE A 162 5.82 7.34 4.44
CA PHE A 162 5.95 6.48 5.60
C PHE A 162 6.45 5.11 5.16
N HIS A 163 7.33 4.54 5.97
CA HIS A 163 7.94 3.23 5.75
C HIS A 163 7.26 2.22 6.66
N TRP A 164 6.49 1.31 6.07
CA TRP A 164 5.78 0.25 6.76
C TRP A 164 6.67 -0.98 6.84
N GLU A 165 7.04 -1.39 8.05
CA GLU A 165 7.94 -2.49 8.31
C GLU A 165 7.18 -3.81 8.32
N LEU A 166 7.47 -4.65 7.33
CA LEU A 166 6.89 -5.97 7.15
C LEU A 166 7.83 -7.03 7.72
N ALA A 167 7.38 -7.73 8.75
CA ALA A 167 8.11 -8.81 9.39
C ALA A 167 7.48 -10.17 9.07
N ARG A 168 8.24 -11.24 9.28
CA ARG A 168 7.76 -12.64 9.18
C ARG A 168 6.99 -12.88 7.88
N VAL A 169 7.53 -12.42 6.75
CA VAL A 169 6.86 -12.58 5.47
C VAL A 169 6.91 -14.06 5.07
N GLN A 170 5.76 -14.61 4.67
CA GLN A 170 5.63 -15.97 4.19
C GLN A 170 4.89 -15.94 2.86
N ARG A 171 5.53 -16.49 1.82
CA ARG A 171 4.95 -16.60 0.48
C ARG A 171 3.82 -17.64 0.48
N LEU A 172 2.77 -17.36 -0.29
CA LEU A 172 1.81 -18.37 -0.68
C LEU A 172 2.41 -19.21 -1.82
N THR A 173 2.51 -20.52 -1.63
CA THR A 173 2.88 -21.47 -2.70
C THR A 173 1.84 -21.49 -3.81
N THR A 174 0.58 -21.29 -3.44
CA THR A 174 -0.56 -21.18 -4.36
C THR A 174 -1.23 -19.82 -4.16
N PRO A 175 -0.97 -18.81 -5.00
CA PRO A 175 -1.64 -17.52 -4.89
C PRO A 175 -3.16 -17.66 -5.01
N VAL A 176 -3.90 -16.93 -4.17
CA VAL A 176 -5.37 -17.06 -4.09
C VAL A 176 -6.06 -15.84 -4.71
N PRO A 177 -6.81 -15.99 -5.82
CA PRO A 177 -7.51 -14.89 -6.46
C PRO A 177 -8.48 -14.16 -5.54
N ALA A 178 -8.41 -12.84 -5.54
CA ALA A 178 -9.29 -11.96 -4.75
C ALA A 178 -9.43 -10.59 -5.41
N ARG A 179 -10.56 -9.92 -5.21
CA ARG A 179 -10.72 -8.52 -5.60
C ARG A 179 -9.96 -7.64 -4.61
N GLY A 180 -9.00 -6.87 -5.11
CA GLY A 180 -8.27 -5.88 -4.31
C GLY A 180 -9.13 -4.69 -3.89
N SER A 181 -8.64 -3.88 -2.97
CA SER A 181 -9.31 -2.67 -2.49
C SER A 181 -8.29 -1.61 -2.07
N GLN A 182 -8.72 -0.35 -2.06
CA GLN A 182 -7.88 0.76 -1.61
C GLN A 182 -7.71 0.74 -0.09
N ARG A 183 -6.57 1.28 0.37
CA ARG A 183 -6.16 1.30 1.79
C ARG A 183 -6.11 -0.13 2.38
N LEU A 184 -6.08 -0.23 3.71
CA LEU A 184 -6.25 -1.50 4.39
C LEU A 184 -7.70 -1.96 4.29
N TRP A 185 -7.91 -3.22 3.96
CA TRP A 185 -9.24 -3.82 3.88
C TRP A 185 -9.31 -5.14 4.64
N LYS A 186 -10.51 -5.51 5.09
CA LYS A 186 -10.75 -6.75 5.83
C LYS A 186 -10.96 -7.91 4.86
N PRO A 187 -10.15 -8.99 4.94
CA PRO A 187 -10.41 -10.18 4.15
C PRO A 187 -11.71 -10.86 4.61
N THR A 188 -12.42 -11.48 3.67
CA THR A 188 -13.62 -12.25 4.03
C THR A 188 -13.23 -13.59 4.63
N PRO A 189 -14.07 -14.20 5.50
CA PRO A 189 -13.83 -15.55 6.00
C PRO A 189 -13.64 -16.59 4.89
N ASN A 190 -14.35 -16.44 3.78
CA ASN A 190 -14.19 -17.30 2.60
C ASN A 190 -12.79 -17.17 1.97
N LEU A 191 -12.25 -15.95 1.87
CA LEU A 191 -10.90 -15.73 1.36
C LEU A 191 -9.87 -16.37 2.29
N LEU A 192 -9.99 -16.18 3.61
CA LEU A 192 -9.08 -16.80 4.58
C LEU A 192 -9.08 -18.32 4.48
N ARG A 193 -10.28 -18.94 4.39
CA ARG A 193 -10.41 -20.39 4.19
C ARG A 193 -9.75 -20.86 2.89
N ARG A 194 -9.98 -20.16 1.77
CA ARG A 194 -9.33 -20.50 0.49
C ARG A 194 -7.81 -20.39 0.57
N ILE A 195 -7.28 -19.44 1.34
CA ILE A 195 -5.83 -19.33 1.59
C ILE A 195 -5.32 -20.54 2.36
N THR A 196 -5.96 -20.90 3.47
CA THR A 196 -5.53 -22.06 4.28
C THR A 196 -5.66 -23.38 3.53
N ASP A 197 -6.73 -23.57 2.77
CA ASP A 197 -6.96 -24.78 1.97
C ASP A 197 -5.89 -24.93 0.87
N ALA A 198 -5.53 -23.83 0.20
CA ALA A 198 -4.54 -23.85 -0.88
C ALA A 198 -3.07 -23.77 -0.39
N ASN A 199 -2.86 -23.37 0.87
CA ASN A 199 -1.55 -23.15 1.50
C ASN A 199 -1.54 -23.68 2.95
N PRO A 200 -1.57 -25.02 3.16
CA PRO A 200 -1.73 -25.60 4.50
C PRO A 200 -0.65 -25.21 5.51
N HIS A 201 0.55 -24.82 5.05
CA HIS A 201 1.64 -24.31 5.90
C HIS A 201 1.31 -22.99 6.60
N LEU A 202 0.29 -22.26 6.14
CA LEU A 202 -0.16 -21.00 6.74
C LEU A 202 -1.31 -21.18 7.74
N SER A 203 -1.89 -22.37 7.85
CA SER A 203 -3.10 -22.62 8.63
C SER A 203 -2.95 -22.27 10.11
N GLY A 204 -1.83 -22.66 10.74
CA GLY A 204 -1.58 -22.33 12.15
C GLY A 204 -1.54 -20.81 12.37
N ARG A 205 -0.77 -20.09 11.55
CA ARG A 205 -0.63 -18.63 11.65
C ARG A 205 -1.97 -17.90 11.51
N LEU A 206 -2.78 -18.28 10.52
CA LEU A 206 -4.06 -17.60 10.26
C LEU A 206 -5.16 -18.01 11.26
N ALA A 207 -5.08 -19.20 11.84
CA ALA A 207 -5.99 -19.64 12.90
C ALA A 207 -5.71 -18.95 14.24
N ASP A 208 -4.45 -18.93 14.67
CA ASP A 208 -4.03 -18.33 15.96
C ASP A 208 -4.36 -16.83 16.01
N THR A 209 -4.18 -16.16 14.88
CA THR A 209 -4.47 -14.75 14.74
C THR A 209 -5.97 -14.46 14.90
N ASN A 210 -6.84 -15.30 14.32
CA ASN A 210 -8.30 -15.14 14.46
C ASN A 210 -8.82 -15.46 15.86
N ALA A 211 -8.19 -16.40 16.57
CA ALA A 211 -8.59 -16.77 17.93
C ALA A 211 -8.33 -15.64 18.95
N GLY A 212 -7.25 -14.86 18.77
CA GLY A 212 -6.89 -13.75 19.67
C GLY A 212 -7.78 -12.51 19.59
N ALA A 213 -8.68 -12.41 18.61
CA ALA A 213 -9.60 -11.27 18.47
C ALA A 213 -11.00 -11.51 19.07
N GLY A 214 -11.26 -12.72 19.59
CA GLY A 214 -12.53 -13.10 20.20
C GLY A 214 -12.53 -13.16 21.72
N ALA A 215 -11.45 -12.72 22.38
CA ALA A 215 -11.27 -12.72 23.83
C ALA A 215 -11.27 -11.29 24.41
#